data_AF-A0A2P7RU45-F1
#
_entry.id   AF-A0A2P7RU45-F1
#
_cell.length_a   1.000
_cell.length_b   1.000
_cell.length_c   1.000
_cell.angle_alpha   90.00
_cell.angle_beta   90.00
_cell.angle_gamma   90.00
#
_symmetry.space_group_name_H-M   'P 1'
#
loop_
_entity.id
_entity.type
_entity.pdbx_description
1 polymer ?
#
loop_
_entity_poly.entity_id
_entity_poly.type
_entity_poly.pdbx_seq_one_letter_code
_entity_poly.pdbx_strand_id
1 'polypeptide(L)'
;AQGYGHLPVCMAKTQYSFSTDPNLRGAPVGHTVPVREVRLSAGAGFVVAICGEIMTMPGLPKVPSSEKIFLNEHGQIEGLF
;
A
#
# COMPACT_ATOMS: atom_id res chain seq x y z
N ALA A 1 -7.26 17.22 24.10
CA ALA A 1 -6.73 16.76 22.79
C ALA A 1 -5.28 16.31 22.99
N GLN A 2 -4.84 15.20 22.41
CA GLN A 2 -3.52 14.57 22.68
C GLN A 2 -2.33 15.26 21.98
N GLY A 3 -2.48 16.48 21.46
CA GLY A 3 -1.38 17.29 20.91
C GLY A 3 -0.95 16.98 19.47
N TYR A 4 -1.38 15.87 18.86
CA TYR A 4 -0.91 15.43 17.54
C TYR A 4 -1.50 16.14 16.31
N GLY A 5 -2.32 17.18 16.49
CA GLY A 5 -3.02 17.85 15.38
C GLY A 5 -2.12 18.64 14.41
N HIS A 6 -0.85 18.87 14.77
CA HIS A 6 0.14 19.57 13.95
C HIS A 6 1.03 18.61 13.13
N LEU A 7 0.86 17.29 13.31
CA LEU A 7 1.64 16.30 12.58
C LEU A 7 1.24 16.27 11.10
N PRO A 8 2.19 16.02 10.17
CA PRO A 8 1.89 15.80 8.77
C PRO A 8 0.94 14.61 8.55
N VAL A 9 0.22 14.64 7.43
CA VAL A 9 -0.75 13.62 7.06
C VAL A 9 -0.20 12.76 5.91
N CYS A 10 -0.16 11.45 6.14
CA CYS A 10 0.09 10.44 5.11
C CYS A 10 -1.24 9.88 4.61
N MET A 11 -1.55 10.10 3.33
CA MET A 11 -2.78 9.61 2.71
C MET A 11 -2.60 8.18 2.20
N ALA A 12 -3.30 7.23 2.81
CA ALA A 12 -3.33 5.84 2.37
C ALA A 12 -4.58 5.59 1.52
N LYS A 13 -4.39 5.54 0.20
CA LYS A 13 -5.44 5.33 -0.82
C LYS A 13 -4.92 4.46 -1.96
N THR A 14 -5.81 4.08 -2.86
CA THR A 14 -5.42 3.41 -4.11
C THR A 14 -4.45 4.27 -4.92
N GLN A 15 -3.38 3.64 -5.42
CA GLN A 15 -2.37 4.23 -6.30
C GLN A 15 -2.85 4.36 -7.76
N TYR A 16 -3.97 3.71 -8.12
CA TYR A 16 -4.42 3.61 -9.51
C TYR A 16 -5.29 4.80 -9.99
N SER A 17 -5.75 5.66 -9.08
CA SER A 17 -6.64 6.78 -9.38
C SER A 17 -6.32 7.99 -8.50
N PHE A 18 -6.67 9.20 -8.92
CA PHE A 18 -6.70 10.36 -8.02
C PHE A 18 -7.84 10.28 -6.98
N SER A 19 -8.94 9.62 -7.35
CA SER A 19 -10.04 9.32 -6.43
C SER A 19 -9.69 8.16 -5.49
N THR A 20 -10.67 7.68 -4.72
CA THR A 20 -10.56 6.44 -3.92
C THR A 20 -11.00 5.18 -4.68
N ASP A 21 -11.51 5.31 -5.91
CA ASP A 21 -11.90 4.19 -6.77
C ASP A 21 -10.79 3.86 -7.78
N PRO A 22 -10.20 2.65 -7.74
CA PRO A 22 -9.12 2.25 -8.66
C PRO A 22 -9.55 2.20 -10.15
N ASN A 23 -10.85 2.16 -10.45
CA ASN A 23 -11.35 2.07 -11.83
C ASN A 23 -11.46 3.45 -12.51
N LEU A 24 -11.51 4.54 -11.74
CA LEU A 24 -11.58 5.90 -12.25
C LEU A 24 -10.19 6.39 -12.69
N ARG A 25 -9.82 6.09 -13.92
CA ARG A 25 -8.51 6.44 -14.50
C ARG A 25 -8.48 7.84 -15.10
N GLY A 26 -7.28 8.36 -15.35
CA GLY A 26 -7.07 9.70 -15.89
C GLY A 26 -7.15 10.76 -14.80
N ALA A 27 -7.81 11.89 -15.07
CA ALA A 27 -7.98 12.99 -14.13
C ALA A 27 -9.46 13.15 -13.73
N PRO A 28 -10.01 12.26 -12.86
CA PRO A 28 -11.39 12.37 -12.42
C PRO A 28 -11.60 13.68 -11.64
N VAL A 29 -12.68 14.39 -11.94
CA VAL A 29 -13.07 15.65 -11.28
C VAL A 29 -14.34 15.45 -10.46
N GLY A 30 -14.56 16.29 -9.44
CA GLY A 30 -15.77 16.23 -8.61
C GLY A 30 -15.91 14.98 -7.73
N HIS A 31 -14.82 14.24 -7.49
CA HIS A 31 -14.82 13.05 -6.65
C HIS A 31 -14.66 13.42 -5.17
N THR A 32 -15.34 12.68 -4.29
CA THR A 32 -15.16 12.77 -2.84
C THR A 32 -14.09 11.77 -2.39
N VAL A 33 -13.28 12.15 -1.40
CA VAL A 33 -12.30 11.25 -0.76
C VAL A 33 -12.82 10.85 0.62
N PRO A 34 -13.57 9.73 0.75
CA PRO A 34 -14.01 9.25 2.05
C PRO A 34 -12.81 8.77 2.89
N VAL A 35 -12.71 9.23 4.14
CA VAL A 35 -11.73 8.74 5.11
C VAL A 35 -12.43 7.78 6.06
N ARG A 36 -12.03 6.51 6.07
CA ARG A 36 -12.67 5.44 6.86
C ARG A 36 -12.11 5.36 8.27
N GLU A 37 -10.80 5.51 8.41
CA GLU A 37 -10.11 5.46 9.70
C GLU A 37 -8.86 6.35 9.69
N VAL A 38 -8.41 6.72 10.88
CA VAL A 38 -7.20 7.53 11.08
C VAL A 38 -6.31 6.80 12.08
N ARG A 39 -5.06 6.54 11.72
CA ARG A 39 -4.07 5.87 12.57
C ARG A 39 -2.94 6.84 12.93
N LEU A 40 -2.48 6.78 14.17
CA LEU A 40 -1.36 7.59 14.63
C LEU A 40 -0.05 6.79 14.55
N SER A 41 0.91 7.29 13.78
CA SER A 41 2.28 6.79 13.75
C SER A 41 3.17 7.70 14.58
N ALA A 42 2.99 7.68 15.91
CA ALA A 42 3.63 8.63 16.83
C ALA A 42 5.17 8.64 16.74
N GLY A 43 5.80 7.46 16.62
CA GLY A 43 7.26 7.36 16.49
C GLY A 43 7.80 7.91 15.16
N ALA A 44 7.02 7.78 14.08
CA ALA A 44 7.39 8.30 12.77
C ALA A 44 6.97 9.78 12.57
N GLY A 45 6.18 10.33 13.49
CA GLY A 45 5.77 11.72 13.49
C GLY A 45 4.71 12.09 12.46
N PHE A 46 3.80 11.17 12.10
CA PHE A 46 2.70 11.47 11.17
C PHE A 46 1.40 10.73 11.51
N VAL A 47 0.31 11.22 10.92
CA VAL A 47 -1.02 10.62 10.98
C VAL A 47 -1.35 9.98 9.64
N VAL A 48 -1.84 8.74 9.63
CA VAL A 48 -2.24 8.02 8.42
C VAL A 48 -3.75 8.10 8.25
N ALA A 49 -4.21 8.75 7.18
CA ALA A 49 -5.62 8.81 6.80
C ALA A 49 -5.91 7.70 5.77
N ILE A 50 -6.74 6.73 6.15
CA ILE A 50 -7.03 5.55 5.35
C ILE A 50 -8.34 5.76 4.60
N CYS A 51 -8.26 5.78 3.28
CA CYS A 51 -9.37 6.13 2.39
C CYS A 51 -10.04 4.91 1.71
N GLY A 52 -9.67 3.70 2.14
CA GLY A 52 -10.16 2.44 1.58
C GLY A 52 -9.55 1.23 2.26
N GLU A 53 -9.60 0.08 1.60
CA GLU A 53 -8.82 -1.09 2.03
C GLU A 53 -7.36 -0.94 1.59
N ILE A 54 -6.45 -1.20 2.52
CA ILE A 54 -5.00 -1.14 2.29
C ILE A 54 -4.44 -2.52 2.62
N MET A 55 -3.86 -3.17 1.61
CA MET A 55 -3.17 -4.44 1.76
C MET A 55 -1.86 -4.23 2.51
N THR A 56 -1.83 -4.65 3.78
CA THR A 56 -0.63 -4.61 4.62
C THR A 56 0.14 -5.93 4.63
N MET A 57 -0.49 -7.01 4.14
CA MET A 57 0.07 -8.35 4.07
C MET A 57 -0.32 -8.99 2.72
N PRO A 58 0.55 -8.91 1.70
CA PRO A 58 0.29 -9.57 0.42
C PRO A 58 0.39 -11.10 0.58
N GLY A 59 -0.50 -11.82 -0.10
CA GLY A 59 -0.45 -13.29 -0.19
C GLY A 59 0.44 -13.78 -1.33
N LEU A 60 0.71 -15.09 -1.34
CA LEU A 60 1.37 -15.75 -2.47
C LEU A 60 0.41 -15.91 -3.67
N PRO A 61 0.91 -15.84 -4.91
CA PRO A 61 0.12 -16.14 -6.10
C PRO A 61 -0.17 -17.64 -6.22
N LYS A 62 -1.05 -18.02 -7.16
CA LYS A 62 -1.43 -19.43 -7.41
C LYS A 62 -0.23 -20.35 -7.64
N VAL A 63 0.80 -19.85 -8.33
CA VAL A 63 2.07 -20.56 -8.55
C VAL A 63 3.18 -19.66 -7.98
N PRO A 64 3.64 -19.90 -6.75
CA PRO A 64 4.70 -19.14 -6.12
C PRO A 64 6.03 -19.26 -6.88
N SER A 65 6.78 -18.16 -7.00
CA SER A 65 8.14 -18.20 -7.59
C SER A 65 9.08 -19.15 -6.84
N SER A 66 8.82 -19.42 -5.56
CA SER A 66 9.60 -20.37 -4.76
C SER A 66 9.64 -21.79 -5.31
N GLU A 67 8.66 -22.21 -6.12
CA GLU A 67 8.70 -23.53 -6.78
C GLU A 67 9.79 -23.62 -7.85
N LYS A 68 10.27 -22.47 -8.37
CA LYS A 68 11.27 -22.38 -9.43
C LYS A 68 12.63 -21.91 -8.94
N ILE A 69 12.74 -21.46 -7.70
CA ILE A 69 14.00 -20.98 -7.12
C ILE A 69 14.81 -22.19 -6.66
N PHE A 70 16.00 -22.38 -7.23
CA PHE A 70 16.91 -23.47 -6.83
C PHE A 70 18.38 -23.07 -7.01
N LEU A 71 19.27 -23.92 -6.49
CA LEU A 71 20.72 -23.81 -6.64
C LEU A 71 21.18 -24.82 -7.69
N ASN A 72 21.84 -24.36 -8.75
CA ASN A 72 22.38 -25.25 -9.79
C ASN A 72 23.68 -25.95 -9.32
N GLU A 73 24.21 -26.84 -10.16
CA GLU A 73 25.41 -27.63 -9.87
C GLU A 73 26.68 -26.77 -9.65
N HIS A 74 26.68 -25.54 -10.16
CA HIS A 74 27.76 -24.56 -9.97
C HIS A 74 27.57 -23.71 -8.72
N GLY A 75 26.56 -24.00 -7.89
CA GLY A 75 26.25 -23.21 -6.70
C GLY A 75 25.65 -21.84 -7.00
N GLN A 76 25.04 -21.65 -8.18
CA GLN A 76 24.42 -20.39 -8.58
C GLN A 76 22.91 -20.47 -8.43
N ILE A 77 22.28 -19.34 -8.07
CA ILE A 77 20.83 -19.26 -7.88
C ILE A 77 20.16 -19.03 -9.23
N GLU A 78 19.18 -19.88 -9.57
CA GLU A 78 18.30 -19.73 -10.73
C GLU A 78 16.85 -19.50 -10.29
N GLY A 79 16.07 -18.78 -11.09
CA GLY A 79 14.63 -18.55 -10.87
C GLY A 79 14.26 -17.43 -9.88
N LEU A 80 15.22 -16.62 -9.41
CA LEU A 80 15.00 -15.52 -8.45
C LEU A 80 14.48 -14.22 -9.09
N PHE A 81 14.79 -14.00 -10.37
CA PHE A 81 14.40 -12.83 -11.15
C PHE A 81 13.87 -13.24 -12.53
#